data_AF-V9VWD7-F1
#
_entry.id   AF-V9VWD7-F1
#
_cell.length_a   1.000
_cell.length_b   1.000
_cell.length_c   1.000
_cell.angle_alpha   90.00
_cell.angle_beta   90.00
_cell.angle_gamma   90.00
#
_symmetry.space_group_name_H-M   'P 1'
#
loop_
_entity.id
_entity.type
_entity.pdbx_description
1 polymer ?
#
loop_
_entity_poly.entity_id
_entity_poly.type
_entity_poly.pdbx_seq_one_letter_code
_entity_poly.pdbx_strand_id
1 'polypeptide(L)'
;MAPETIIHHLSGQQFAGLLRKELDQMNRGFTTVSCESFARSCGLSGKQIRRLKDGKVPNPNTLTVRTVLYTLGYRVANAGDDVVPHLKETGTYDEEMHGPKRKRRNLSAGDLPPLSDGRAPGQ
;
A
#
# COMPACT_ATOMS: atom_id res chain seq x y z
N MET A 1 11.88 12.85 12.93
CA MET A 1 11.84 11.63 12.09
C MET A 1 10.68 10.79 12.59
N ALA A 2 9.71 10.37 11.77
CA ALA A 2 8.74 9.39 12.26
C ALA A 2 9.40 8.04 12.42
N PRO A 3 8.82 7.19 13.28
CA PRO A 3 9.05 5.76 13.18
C PRO A 3 8.82 5.30 11.73
N GLU A 4 9.83 4.63 11.16
CA GLU A 4 9.65 3.89 9.91
C GLU A 4 8.65 2.76 10.18
N THR A 5 7.43 2.85 9.64
CA THR A 5 6.45 1.77 9.78
C THR A 5 6.86 0.61 8.89
N ILE A 6 7.39 -0.43 9.53
CA ILE A 6 7.77 -1.70 8.90
C ILE A 6 6.56 -2.64 8.96
N ILE A 7 6.11 -3.12 7.81
CA ILE A 7 5.01 -4.09 7.72
C ILE A 7 5.61 -5.49 7.61
N HIS A 8 5.25 -6.36 8.56
CA HIS A 8 5.72 -7.74 8.60
C HIS A 8 4.84 -8.65 7.72
N HIS A 9 3.53 -8.69 7.95
CA HIS A 9 2.55 -9.44 7.14
C HIS A 9 1.16 -8.80 7.21
N LEU A 10 0.43 -8.79 6.09
CA LEU A 10 -0.97 -8.38 6.01
C LEU A 10 -1.78 -9.46 5.29
N SER A 11 -2.95 -9.80 5.83
CA SER A 11 -3.96 -10.53 5.07
C SER A 11 -4.53 -9.66 3.95
N GLY A 12 -5.17 -10.27 2.94
CA GLY A 12 -5.80 -9.51 1.85
C GLY A 12 -6.86 -8.52 2.34
N GLN A 13 -7.59 -8.84 3.41
CA GLN A 13 -8.57 -7.94 4.03
C GLN A 13 -7.90 -6.78 4.79
N GLN A 14 -6.82 -7.06 5.52
CA GLN A 14 -6.05 -6.00 6.20
C GLN A 14 -5.43 -5.04 5.17
N PHE A 15 -4.91 -5.58 4.06
CA PHE A 15 -4.40 -4.79 2.96
C PHE A 15 -5.49 -3.93 2.30
N ALA A 16 -6.68 -4.48 2.05
CA ALA A 16 -7.82 -3.73 1.51
C ALA A 16 -8.23 -2.56 2.43
N GLY A 17 -8.29 -2.81 3.74
CA GLY A 17 -8.59 -1.79 4.75
C GLY A 17 -7.54 -0.68 4.79
N LEU A 18 -6.25 -1.06 4.76
CA LEU A 18 -5.14 -0.10 4.69
C LEU A 18 -5.22 0.76 3.43
N LEU A 19 -5.37 0.12 2.26
CA LEU A 19 -5.46 0.83 0.97
C LEU A 19 -6.63 1.81 0.94
N ARG A 20 -7.78 1.45 1.51
CA ARG A 20 -8.93 2.35 1.62
C ARG A 20 -8.61 3.55 2.49
N LYS A 21 -8.04 3.32 3.67
CA LYS A 21 -7.67 4.38 4.62
C LYS A 21 -6.68 5.37 4.00
N GLU A 22 -5.68 4.87 3.29
CA GLU A 22 -4.67 5.69 2.61
C GLU A 22 -5.27 6.54 1.49
N LEU A 23 -6.10 5.95 0.63
CA LEU A 23 -6.78 6.70 -0.43
C LEU A 23 -7.73 7.76 0.14
N ASP A 24 -8.46 7.44 1.21
CA ASP A 24 -9.33 8.41 1.89
C ASP A 24 -8.49 9.53 2.52
N GLN A 25 -7.34 9.21 3.12
CA GLN A 25 -6.44 10.21 3.70
C GLN A 25 -5.82 11.13 2.65
N MET A 26 -5.42 10.58 1.48
CA MET A 26 -4.97 11.38 0.34
C MET A 26 -6.04 12.36 -0.14
N ASN A 27 -7.31 11.98 -0.04
CA ASN A 27 -8.47 12.76 -0.45
C ASN A 27 -9.01 13.73 0.62
N ARG A 28 -8.40 13.80 1.81
CA ARG A 28 -8.80 14.77 2.85
C ARG A 28 -8.35 16.21 2.56
N GLY A 29 -7.48 16.42 1.57
CA GLY A 29 -7.01 17.74 1.13
C GLY A 29 -7.74 18.27 -0.11
N PHE A 30 -7.26 19.37 -0.68
CA PHE A 30 -7.82 19.96 -1.91
C PHE A 30 -7.59 19.12 -3.18
N THR A 31 -6.76 18.08 -3.11
CA THR A 31 -6.43 17.19 -4.22
C THR A 31 -7.18 15.87 -4.09
N THR A 32 -7.90 15.48 -5.14
CA THR A 32 -8.56 14.18 -5.23
C THR A 32 -7.72 13.19 -6.04
N VAL A 33 -7.24 12.16 -5.38
CA VAL A 33 -6.59 11.00 -5.98
C VAL A 33 -7.66 9.96 -6.30
N SER A 34 -7.94 9.78 -7.60
CA SER A 34 -8.82 8.71 -8.06
C SER A 34 -8.12 7.35 -8.04
N CYS A 35 -8.90 6.27 -8.04
CA CYS A 35 -8.36 4.92 -8.25
C CYS A 35 -7.56 4.81 -9.56
N GLU A 36 -7.94 5.50 -10.64
CA GLU A 36 -7.15 5.49 -11.88
C GLU A 36 -5.79 6.18 -11.70
N SER A 37 -5.77 7.36 -11.09
CA SER A 37 -4.53 8.13 -10.88
C SER A 37 -3.55 7.37 -9.97
N PHE A 38 -4.06 6.80 -8.87
CA PHE A 38 -3.25 5.97 -7.98
C PHE A 38 -2.77 4.69 -8.66
N ALA A 39 -3.64 4.04 -9.44
CA ALA A 39 -3.28 2.80 -10.11
C ALA A 39 -2.13 2.98 -11.11
N ARG A 40 -2.09 4.11 -11.85
CA ARG A 40 -0.96 4.44 -12.74
C ARG A 40 0.36 4.50 -11.97
N SER A 41 0.34 5.09 -10.77
CA SER A 41 1.53 5.20 -9.90
C SER A 41 2.00 3.83 -9.40
N CYS A 42 1.11 2.84 -9.37
CA CYS A 42 1.42 1.45 -8.99
C CYS A 42 1.72 0.54 -10.19
N GLY A 43 1.66 1.02 -11.44
CA GLY A 43 1.72 0.16 -12.63
C GLY A 43 0.52 -0.80 -12.76
N LEU A 44 -0.63 -0.45 -12.19
CA LEU A 44 -1.86 -1.26 -12.17
C LEU A 44 -3.01 -0.55 -12.91
N SER A 45 -4.07 -1.30 -13.21
CA SER A 45 -5.32 -0.72 -13.69
C SER A 45 -6.17 -0.16 -12.55
N GLY A 46 -6.94 0.90 -12.83
CA GLY A 46 -7.89 1.46 -11.86
C GLY A 46 -8.91 0.44 -11.36
N LYS A 47 -9.30 -0.52 -12.22
CA LYS A 47 -10.18 -1.65 -11.86
C LYS A 47 -9.52 -2.58 -10.83
N GLN A 48 -8.23 -2.87 -10.98
CA GLN A 48 -7.50 -3.69 -10.00
C GLN A 48 -7.44 -3.00 -8.64
N ILE A 49 -7.04 -1.72 -8.59
CA ILE A 49 -7.03 -0.95 -7.32
C ILE A 49 -8.42 -0.91 -6.67
N ARG A 50 -9.48 -0.68 -7.46
CA ARG A 50 -10.85 -0.65 -6.92
C ARG A 50 -11.24 -2.00 -6.32
N ARG A 51 -10.94 -3.12 -6.99
CA ARG A 51 -11.20 -4.47 -6.46
C ARG A 51 -10.39 -4.77 -5.19
N LEU A 52 -9.12 -4.35 -5.13
CA LEU A 52 -8.28 -4.50 -3.95
C LEU A 52 -8.84 -3.68 -2.77
N LYS A 53 -9.14 -2.40 -3.00
CA LYS A 53 -9.74 -1.48 -2.01
C LYS A 53 -11.08 -1.99 -1.46
N ASP A 54 -11.89 -2.58 -2.32
CA ASP A 54 -13.21 -3.13 -1.96
C ASP A 54 -13.10 -4.48 -1.23
N GLY A 55 -11.90 -5.06 -1.08
CA GLY A 55 -11.72 -6.38 -0.47
C GLY A 55 -12.22 -7.54 -1.34
N LYS A 56 -12.43 -7.32 -2.65
CA LYS A 56 -12.93 -8.31 -3.63
C LYS A 56 -11.85 -9.27 -4.13
N VAL A 57 -10.65 -9.19 -3.56
CA VAL A 57 -9.52 -10.07 -3.87
C VAL A 57 -9.03 -10.63 -2.52
N PRO A 58 -9.48 -11.82 -2.12
CA PRO A 58 -9.19 -12.35 -0.78
C PRO A 58 -7.71 -12.65 -0.58
N ASN A 59 -7.03 -13.11 -1.64
CA ASN A 59 -5.59 -13.40 -1.65
C ASN A 59 -4.93 -12.63 -2.81
N PRO A 60 -4.66 -11.32 -2.62
CA PRO A 60 -4.00 -10.52 -3.65
C PRO A 60 -2.57 -11.01 -3.88
N ASN A 61 -2.11 -10.96 -5.13
CA ASN A 61 -0.73 -11.33 -5.46
C ASN A 61 0.25 -10.48 -4.63
N THR A 62 1.23 -11.15 -4.01
CA THR A 62 2.29 -10.55 -3.20
C THR A 62 2.96 -9.37 -3.89
N LEU A 63 3.28 -9.48 -5.18
CA LEU A 63 3.88 -8.39 -5.95
C LEU A 63 2.95 -7.17 -6.01
N THR A 64 1.65 -7.39 -6.26
CA THR A 64 0.64 -6.32 -6.28
C THR A 64 0.53 -5.63 -4.93
N VAL A 65 0.51 -6.39 -3.83
CA VAL A 65 0.50 -5.84 -2.47
C VAL A 65 1.72 -4.96 -2.25
N ARG A 66 2.91 -5.45 -2.62
CA ARG A 66 4.15 -4.71 -2.40
C ARG A 66 4.27 -3.46 -3.24
N THR A 67 3.93 -3.50 -4.52
CA THR A 67 3.99 -2.30 -5.37
C THR A 67 3.07 -1.20 -4.84
N VAL A 68 1.88 -1.58 -4.35
CA VAL A 68 0.97 -0.64 -3.69
C VAL A 68 1.56 -0.11 -2.39
N LEU A 69 2.05 -0.98 -1.49
CA LEU A 69 2.68 -0.57 -0.23
C LEU A 69 3.88 0.36 -0.46
N TYR A 70 4.68 0.05 -1.47
CA TYR A 70 5.83 0.85 -1.88
C TYR A 70 5.41 2.23 -2.40
N THR A 71 4.38 2.29 -3.25
CA THR A 71 3.81 3.55 -3.75
C THR A 71 3.32 4.43 -2.59
N LEU A 72 2.71 3.79 -1.60
CA LEU A 72 2.26 4.41 -0.33
C LEU A 72 3.42 4.79 0.61
N GLY A 73 4.65 4.34 0.34
CA GLY A 73 5.85 4.70 1.09
C GLY A 73 6.20 3.77 2.26
N TYR A 74 5.53 2.62 2.39
CA TYR A 74 5.83 1.62 3.41
C TYR A 74 7.07 0.78 3.06
N ARG A 75 7.82 0.38 4.09
CA ARG A 75 8.90 -0.63 3.97
C ARG A 75 8.37 -1.99 4.37
N VAL A 76 8.69 -3.00 3.58
CA VAL A 76 8.41 -4.41 3.87
C VAL A 76 9.71 -5.01 4.42
N ALA A 77 9.63 -5.72 5.54
CA ALA A 77 10.80 -6.11 6.34
C ALA A 77 11.76 -7.10 5.64
N ASN A 78 11.29 -7.83 4.63
CA ASN A 78 12.05 -8.92 4.01
C ASN A 78 12.77 -8.42 2.74
N ALA A 79 14.10 -8.55 2.73
CA ALA A 79 14.97 -8.11 1.65
C ALA A 79 14.94 -9.02 0.39
N GLY A 80 14.55 -10.29 0.52
CA GLY A 80 14.46 -11.25 -0.61
C GLY A 80 13.31 -10.98 -1.59
N ASP A 81 12.67 -9.83 -1.45
CA ASP A 81 11.32 -9.52 -1.88
C ASP A 81 11.22 -8.10 -2.45
N ASP A 82 12.38 -7.47 -2.63
CA ASP A 82 12.55 -6.07 -2.97
C ASP A 82 11.89 -5.76 -4.32
N VAL A 83 10.99 -4.78 -4.31
CA VAL A 83 10.22 -4.33 -5.48
C VAL A 83 11.11 -3.52 -6.42
N VAL A 84 12.20 -2.97 -5.89
CA VAL A 84 13.13 -2.10 -6.61
C VAL A 84 13.77 -2.81 -7.81
N PRO A 85 14.33 -4.04 -7.69
CA PRO A 85 14.74 -4.84 -8.84
C PRO A 85 13.67 -4.95 -9.93
N HIS A 86 12.44 -5.31 -9.56
CA HIS A 86 11.36 -5.52 -10.54
C HIS A 86 10.88 -4.23 -11.22
N LEU A 87 10.82 -3.10 -10.50
CA LEU A 87 10.47 -1.80 -11.08
C LEU A 87 11.55 -1.29 -12.02
N LYS A 88 12.83 -1.55 -11.70
CA LYS A 88 13.95 -1.23 -12.59
C LYS A 88 13.91 -2.10 -13.85
N GLU A 89 13.66 -3.40 -13.72
CA GLU A 89 13.53 -4.33 -14.84
C GLU A 89 12.37 -3.97 -15.78
N THR A 90 11.26 -3.48 -15.25
CA THR A 90 10.07 -3.07 -16.03
C THR A 90 10.10 -1.61 -16.50
N GLY A 91 11.17 -0.87 -16.19
CA GLY A 91 11.31 0.54 -16.57
C GLY A 91 10.34 1.50 -15.88
N THR A 92 9.68 1.06 -14.81
CA THR A 92 8.70 1.85 -14.04
C THR A 92 9.31 2.49 -12.79
N TYR A 93 10.63 2.39 -12.63
CA TYR A 93 11.36 3.01 -11.53
C TYR A 93 11.53 4.53 -11.75
N ASP A 94 10.87 5.34 -10.91
CA ASP A 94 11.03 6.79 -10.84
C ASP A 94 11.80 7.21 -9.57
N GLU A 95 13.00 7.77 -9.73
CA GLU A 95 13.90 8.19 -8.65
C GLU A 95 13.25 9.20 -7.67
N GLU A 96 12.33 10.06 -8.12
CA GLU A 96 11.67 11.03 -7.23
C GLU A 96 10.62 10.37 -6.32
N MET A 97 9.99 9.31 -6.82
CA MET A 97 8.94 8.56 -6.11
C MET A 97 9.45 7.38 -5.30
N HIS A 98 10.52 6.75 -5.80
CA HIS A 98 11.06 5.46 -5.38
C HIS A 98 12.43 5.59 -4.72
N GLY A 99 13.14 6.69 -5.03
CA GLY A 99 14.46 6.96 -4.49
C GLY A 99 14.44 7.32 -3.00
N PRO A 100 15.59 7.19 -2.34
CA PRO A 100 15.75 7.49 -0.91
C PRO A 100 15.55 8.97 -0.58
N LYS A 101 15.46 9.84 -1.58
CA LYS A 101 15.24 11.28 -1.43
C LYS A 101 13.78 11.67 -1.20
N ARG A 102 12.83 10.74 -1.38
CA ARG A 102 11.41 11.03 -1.15
C ARG A 102 11.15 11.32 0.32
N LYS A 103 10.61 12.51 0.63
CA LYS A 103 10.15 12.86 1.97
C LYS A 103 8.95 12.00 2.35
N ARG A 104 9.15 11.05 3.26
CA ARG A 104 8.08 10.20 3.80
C ARG A 104 7.30 10.98 4.86
N ARG A 105 5.96 10.86 4.84
CA ARG A 105 5.11 11.40 5.90
C ARG A 105 5.25 10.54 7.14
N ASN A 106 5.20 11.21 8.29
CA ASN A 106 5.48 10.62 9.58
C ASN A 106 4.17 10.16 10.24
N LEU A 107 3.82 8.86 10.15
CA LEU A 107 2.66 8.28 10.83
C LEU A 107 3.08 7.62 12.15
N SER A 108 2.25 7.71 13.19
CA SER A 108 2.51 7.13 14.51
C SER A 108 1.80 5.78 14.69
N ALA A 109 2.21 4.99 15.68
CA ALA A 109 1.57 3.70 15.99
C ALA A 109 0.07 3.84 16.35
N GLY A 110 -0.36 5.00 16.87
CA GLY A 110 -1.78 5.29 17.14
C GLY A 110 -2.61 5.53 15.88
N ASP A 111 -1.96 5.75 14.73
CA ASP A 111 -2.60 5.90 13.43
C ASP A 111 -2.82 4.56 12.73
N LEU A 112 -2.37 3.45 13.29
CA LEU A 112 -2.66 2.11 12.76
C LEU A 112 -4.03 1.64 13.27
N PRO A 113 -4.88 1.04 12.42
CA PRO A 113 -6.15 0.49 12.88
C PRO A 113 -5.92 -0.61 13.93
N PRO A 114 -6.80 -0.75 14.94
CA PRO A 114 -6.63 -1.75 15.99
C PRO A 114 -6.63 -3.16 15.38
N LEU A 115 -5.70 -4.00 15.85
CA LEU A 115 -5.68 -5.43 15.58
C LEU A 115 -7.02 -6.01 16.04
N SER A 116 -7.92 -6.28 15.10
CA SER A 116 -9.15 -6.99 15.41
C SER A 116 -8.79 -8.46 15.58
N ASP A 117 -8.80 -8.95 16.82
CA ASP A 117 -8.67 -10.38 17.09
C ASP A 117 -9.74 -11.12 16.29
N GLY A 118 -9.29 -12.02 15.43
CA GLY A 118 -10.10 -12.75 14.47
C GLY A 118 -11.06 -13.73 15.12
N ARG A 119 -12.09 -13.23 15.83
CA ARG A 119 -13.21 -14.04 16.26
C ARG A 119 -14.19 -14.15 15.09
N ALA A 120 -14.10 -15.26 14.38
CA ALA A 120 -15.13 -15.69 13.45
C ALA A 120 -16.50 -15.68 14.18
N PRO A 121 -17.58 -15.18 13.55
CA PRO A 121 -18.90 -15.23 14.16
C PRO A 121 -19.34 -16.70 14.29
N GLY A 122 -19.88 -17.01 15.48
CA GLY A 122 -20.23 -18.33 15.93
C GLY A 122 -21.24 -19.06 15.05
N GLN A 123 -21.14 -20.39 15.14
CA GLN A 123 -22.21 -21.34 14.88
C GLN A 123 -23.39 -21.11 15.82
#